data_AF-A0A9W5Z4U7-F1
#
_entry.id   AF-A0A9W5Z4U7-F1
#
_cell.length_a   1.000
_cell.length_b   1.000
_cell.length_c   1.000
_cell.angle_alpha   90.00
_cell.angle_beta   90.00
_cell.angle_gamma   90.00
#
_symmetry.space_group_name_H-M   'P 1'
#
loop_
_entity.id
_entity.type
_entity.pdbx_description
1 polymer ?
#
loop_
_entity_poly.entity_id
_entity_poly.type
_entity_poly.pdbx_seq_one_letter_code
_entity_poly.pdbx_strand_id
1 'polypeptide(L)'
;MYSPSEDARQIFNLLCQDYERLGLPVEILTSQVIFQSNSDTVYYPIPFKVTETLAALKGIEGALVALIADLQSVPTPHERKTTISLEKATLFGFQALVAKINGYSRSDPEVKQYLK
;
A
#
# COMPACT_ATOMS: atom_id res chain seq x y z
N MET A 1 -17.02 8.95 -12.90
CA MET A 1 -16.18 10.02 -12.32
C MET A 1 -14.98 9.32 -11.70
N TYR A 2 -13.76 9.81 -11.93
CA TYR A 2 -12.55 9.20 -11.37
C TYR A 2 -12.50 9.39 -9.85
N SER A 3 -12.06 8.37 -9.11
CA SER A 3 -11.83 8.45 -7.67
C SER A 3 -10.60 7.63 -7.27
N PRO A 4 -9.56 8.23 -6.64
CA PRO A 4 -8.37 7.50 -6.23
C PRO A 4 -8.63 6.36 -5.24
N SER A 5 -9.61 6.51 -4.34
CA SER A 5 -9.94 5.48 -3.35
C SER A 5 -10.60 4.26 -3.99
N GLU A 6 -11.44 4.48 -5.00
CA GLU A 6 -12.06 3.41 -5.78
C GLU A 6 -11.02 2.68 -6.63
N ASP A 7 -10.13 3.42 -7.30
CA ASP A 7 -9.04 2.83 -8.08
C ASP A 7 -8.07 2.03 -7.19
N ALA A 8 -7.74 2.54 -5.99
CA ALA A 8 -6.93 1.79 -5.02
C ALA A 8 -7.61 0.47 -4.61
N ARG A 9 -8.93 0.49 -4.37
CA ARG A 9 -9.72 -0.70 -4.08
C ARG A 9 -9.70 -1.71 -5.23
N GLN A 10 -9.81 -1.23 -6.47
CA GLN A 10 -9.73 -2.08 -7.66
C GLN A 10 -8.35 -2.74 -7.78
N ILE A 11 -7.27 -1.99 -7.61
CA ILE A 11 -5.90 -2.53 -7.64
C ILE A 11 -5.70 -3.55 -6.52
N PHE A 12 -6.16 -3.26 -5.30
CA PHE A 12 -6.11 -4.21 -4.19
C PHE A 12 -6.85 -5.51 -4.52
N ASN A 13 -8.06 -5.44 -5.06
CA ASN A 13 -8.82 -6.63 -5.46
C ASN A 13 -8.10 -7.45 -6.54
N LEU A 14 -7.48 -6.78 -7.53
CA LEU A 14 -6.67 -7.45 -8.55
C LEU A 14 -5.48 -8.20 -7.93
N LEU A 15 -4.78 -7.58 -6.97
CA LEU A 15 -3.68 -8.22 -6.25
C LEU A 15 -4.16 -9.43 -5.43
N CYS A 16 -5.30 -9.31 -4.74
CA CYS A 16 -5.89 -10.42 -4.00
C CYS A 16 -6.34 -11.56 -4.92
N GLN A 17 -6.88 -11.27 -6.11
CA GLN A 17 -7.26 -12.29 -7.08
C GLN A 17 -6.06 -13.07 -7.62
N ASP A 18 -4.90 -12.42 -7.68
CA ASP A 18 -3.63 -13.01 -8.14
C ASP A 18 -2.80 -13.59 -6.98
N TYR A 19 -3.46 -13.97 -5.87
CA TYR A 19 -2.82 -14.41 -4.64
C TYR A 19 -1.82 -15.55 -4.85
N GLU A 20 -2.14 -16.54 -5.69
CA GLU A 20 -1.27 -17.69 -5.95
C GLU A 20 0.06 -17.28 -6.57
N ARG A 21 0.01 -16.42 -7.59
CA ARG A 21 1.21 -15.93 -8.28
C ARG A 21 2.06 -15.04 -7.37
N LEU A 22 1.41 -14.30 -6.47
CA LEU A 22 2.06 -13.40 -5.52
C LEU A 22 2.49 -14.08 -4.22
N GLY A 23 2.19 -15.38 -4.03
CA GLY A 23 2.51 -16.12 -2.82
C GLY A 23 1.77 -15.61 -1.58
N LEU A 24 0.58 -15.02 -1.77
CA LEU A 24 -0.28 -14.54 -0.69
C LEU A 24 -1.14 -15.70 -0.14
N PRO A 25 -1.47 -15.70 1.17
CA PRO A 25 -2.39 -16.67 1.75
C PRO A 25 -3.80 -16.50 1.16
N VAL A 26 -4.51 -17.61 0.91
CA VAL A 26 -5.86 -17.60 0.30
C VAL A 26 -6.87 -16.80 1.13
N GLU A 27 -6.65 -16.74 2.45
CA GLU A 27 -7.44 -15.99 3.42
C GLU A 27 -7.47 -14.49 3.11
N ILE A 28 -6.52 -13.96 2.33
CA ILE A 28 -6.49 -12.56 1.92
C ILE A 28 -7.74 -12.15 1.12
N LEU A 29 -8.37 -13.10 0.43
CA LEU A 29 -9.62 -12.89 -0.31
C LEU A 29 -10.80 -12.48 0.60
N THR A 30 -10.72 -12.80 1.89
CA THR A 30 -11.75 -12.47 2.88
C THR A 30 -11.43 -11.20 3.69
N SER A 31 -10.31 -10.55 3.39
CA SER A 31 -9.82 -9.40 4.17
C SER A 31 -10.71 -8.16 3.98
N GLN A 32 -11.04 -7.51 5.09
CA GLN A 32 -11.84 -6.28 5.08
C GLN A 32 -10.93 -5.04 5.08
N VAL A 33 -10.59 -4.56 3.88
CA VAL A 33 -9.78 -3.35 3.70
C VAL A 33 -10.62 -2.21 3.16
N ILE A 34 -10.58 -1.06 3.83
CA ILE A 34 -11.27 0.17 3.41
C ILE A 34 -10.25 1.24 3.03
N PHE A 35 -10.44 1.85 1.86
CA PHE A 35 -9.64 2.95 1.37
C PHE A 35 -10.38 4.27 1.61
N GLN A 36 -9.69 5.24 2.20
CA GLN A 36 -10.23 6.56 2.52
C GLN A 36 -9.28 7.66 2.05
N SER A 37 -9.86 8.78 1.62
CA SER A 37 -9.16 9.99 1.21
C SER A 37 -9.99 11.20 1.63
N ASN A 38 -9.33 12.25 2.11
CA ASN A 38 -9.92 13.54 2.44
C ASN A 38 -10.13 14.41 1.19
N SER A 39 -9.39 14.16 0.11
CA SER A 39 -9.68 14.74 -1.21
C SER A 39 -9.61 13.70 -2.32
N ASP A 40 -10.43 13.90 -3.34
CA ASP A 40 -10.53 13.01 -4.52
C ASP A 40 -9.48 13.38 -5.60
N THR A 41 -8.30 13.82 -5.16
CA THR A 41 -7.25 14.38 -6.03
C THR A 41 -5.96 13.57 -5.91
N VAL A 42 -5.25 13.41 -7.03
CA VAL A 42 -3.94 12.75 -7.06
C VAL A 42 -2.90 13.62 -6.37
N TYR A 43 -2.19 13.08 -5.38
CA TYR A 43 -1.13 13.79 -4.65
C TYR A 43 0.25 13.70 -5.31
N TYR A 44 0.48 12.68 -6.14
CA TYR A 44 1.76 12.47 -6.84
C TYR A 44 1.81 13.19 -8.19
N PRO A 45 2.82 14.04 -8.46
CA PRO A 45 3.01 14.65 -9.77
C PRO A 45 3.71 13.68 -10.76
N ILE A 46 3.34 12.40 -10.72
CA ILE A 46 3.94 11.34 -11.53
C ILE A 46 2.78 10.56 -12.20
N PRO A 47 2.85 10.30 -13.52
CA PRO A 47 1.87 9.44 -14.18
C PRO A 47 1.85 8.02 -13.56
N PHE A 48 0.84 7.21 -13.93
CA PHE A 48 0.73 5.77 -13.56
C PHE A 48 0.11 5.41 -12.20
N LYS A 49 -0.88 6.18 -11.69
CA LYS A 49 -1.68 5.79 -10.51
C LYS A 49 -0.84 5.40 -9.28
N VAL A 50 0.26 6.13 -9.05
CA VAL A 50 1.23 5.81 -7.99
C VAL A 50 0.59 5.86 -6.61
N THR A 51 -0.24 6.87 -6.36
CA THR A 51 -0.99 7.05 -5.10
C THR A 51 -1.86 5.82 -4.80
N GLU A 52 -2.64 5.40 -5.78
CA GLU A 52 -3.61 4.32 -5.67
C GLU A 52 -2.91 2.98 -5.52
N THR A 53 -1.81 2.78 -6.27
CA THR A 53 -0.98 1.58 -6.17
C THR A 53 -0.31 1.48 -4.80
N LEU A 54 0.26 2.56 -4.28
CA LEU A 54 0.83 2.59 -2.93
C LEU A 54 -0.22 2.30 -1.86
N ALA A 55 -1.40 2.91 -1.98
CA ALA A 55 -2.50 2.65 -1.07
C ALA A 55 -2.92 1.17 -1.12
N ALA A 56 -3.10 0.59 -2.31
CA ALA A 56 -3.43 -0.81 -2.50
C ALA A 56 -2.40 -1.75 -1.87
N LEU A 57 -1.10 -1.47 -2.04
CA LEU A 57 -0.02 -2.23 -1.40
C LEU A 57 -0.05 -2.11 0.13
N LYS A 58 -0.35 -0.93 0.67
CA LYS A 58 -0.63 -0.78 2.12
C LYS A 58 -1.87 -1.55 2.56
N GLY A 59 -2.84 -1.71 1.69
CA GLY A 59 -3.98 -2.60 1.89
C GLY A 59 -3.57 -4.07 2.06
N ILE A 60 -2.69 -4.57 1.19
CA ILE A 60 -2.12 -5.92 1.30
C ILE A 60 -1.34 -6.08 2.62
N GLU A 61 -0.46 -5.12 2.95
CA GLU A 61 0.27 -5.15 4.22
C GLU A 61 -0.69 -5.23 5.41
N GLY A 62 -1.71 -4.36 5.45
CA GLY A 62 -2.66 -4.33 6.55
C GLY A 62 -3.59 -5.55 6.60
N ALA A 63 -3.91 -6.17 5.46
CA ALA A 63 -4.63 -7.44 5.38
C ALA A 63 -3.79 -8.59 5.97
N LEU A 64 -2.52 -8.70 5.57
CA LEU A 64 -1.61 -9.70 6.12
C LEU A 64 -1.40 -9.53 7.62
N VAL A 65 -1.27 -8.29 8.11
CA VAL A 65 -1.17 -8.00 9.54
C VAL A 65 -2.43 -8.44 10.28
N ALA A 66 -3.62 -8.20 9.71
CA ALA A 66 -4.87 -8.68 10.30
C ALA A 66 -4.92 -10.21 10.40
N LEU A 67 -4.50 -10.93 9.35
CA LEU A 67 -4.42 -12.39 9.36
C LEU A 67 -3.40 -12.91 10.39
N ILE A 68 -2.24 -12.27 10.52
CA ILE A 68 -1.24 -12.63 11.55
C ILE A 68 -1.83 -12.38 12.95
N ALA A 69 -2.57 -11.29 13.14
CA ALA A 69 -3.21 -11.01 14.42
C ALA A 69 -4.33 -12.02 14.74
N ASP A 70 -5.04 -12.54 13.73
CA ASP A 70 -5.99 -13.66 13.87
C ASP A 70 -5.28 -14.90 14.43
N LEU A 71 -4.07 -15.23 13.97
CA LEU A 71 -3.30 -16.39 14.48
C LEU A 71 -2.89 -16.26 15.95
N GLN A 72 -2.69 -15.03 16.44
CA GLN A 72 -2.28 -14.76 17.82
C GLN A 72 -3.47 -14.76 18.80
N SER A 73 -4.70 -14.76 18.30
CA SER A 73 -5.92 -14.53 19.08
C SER A 73 -6.90 -15.71 18.96
N VAL A 74 -7.72 -15.95 19.98
CA VAL A 74 -8.84 -16.92 19.96
C VAL A 74 -10.14 -16.16 20.30
N PRO A 75 -11.35 -16.42 19.74
CA PRO A 75 -11.75 -16.76 18.38
C PRO A 75 -12.82 -15.75 17.88
N THR A 76 -12.42 -14.62 17.32
CA THR A 76 -13.29 -13.94 16.33
C THR A 76 -12.50 -13.75 15.04
N PRO A 77 -12.21 -14.87 14.35
CA PRO A 77 -11.59 -14.78 13.03
C PRO A 77 -12.45 -13.90 12.12
N HIS A 78 -11.79 -13.02 11.35
CA HIS A 78 -12.41 -12.22 10.29
C HIS A 78 -13.24 -10.97 10.65
N GLU A 79 -13.23 -10.47 11.91
CA GLU A 79 -13.81 -9.15 12.21
C GLU A 79 -12.83 -7.98 12.04
N ARG A 80 -11.54 -8.26 11.85
CA ARG A 80 -10.51 -7.23 11.78
C ARG A 80 -10.64 -6.42 10.50
N LYS A 81 -11.06 -5.16 10.67
CA LYS A 81 -11.17 -4.18 9.61
C LYS A 81 -9.92 -3.30 9.54
N THR A 82 -9.27 -3.29 8.38
CA THR A 82 -8.11 -2.44 8.10
C THR A 82 -8.57 -1.20 7.34
N THR A 83 -8.14 -0.02 7.78
CA THR A 83 -8.44 1.25 7.09
C THR A 83 -7.16 1.90 6.60
N ILE A 84 -7.10 2.22 5.31
CA ILE A 84 -5.96 2.80 4.62
C ILE A 84 -6.31 4.24 4.21
N SER A 85 -5.50 5.20 4.66
CA SER A 85 -5.55 6.58 4.20
C SER A 85 -4.61 6.77 3.01
N LEU A 86 -5.13 7.30 1.92
CA LEU A 86 -4.36 7.59 0.71
C LEU A 86 -3.28 8.65 0.96
N GLU A 87 -3.54 9.62 1.83
CA GLU A 87 -2.55 10.63 2.24
C GLU A 87 -1.40 10.00 3.02
N LYS A 88 -1.70 9.08 3.96
CA LYS A 88 -0.64 8.39 4.71
C LYS A 88 0.18 7.46 3.80
N ALA A 89 -0.47 6.75 2.89
CA ALA A 89 0.22 5.93 1.89
C ALA A 89 1.11 6.78 0.97
N THR A 90 0.62 7.96 0.58
CA THR A 90 1.36 8.96 -0.19
C THR A 90 2.59 9.43 0.58
N LEU A 91 2.42 9.87 1.82
CA LEU A 91 3.51 10.33 2.68
C LEU A 91 4.57 9.24 2.88
N PHE A 92 4.15 7.99 3.07
CA PHE A 92 5.06 6.84 3.11
C PHE A 92 5.88 6.72 1.81
N GLY A 93 5.24 6.79 0.64
CA GLY A 93 5.96 6.79 -0.64
C GLY A 93 6.93 7.97 -0.78
N PHE A 94 6.54 9.15 -0.29
CA PHE A 94 7.39 10.35 -0.34
C PHE A 94 8.67 10.18 0.47
N GLN A 95 8.67 9.35 1.53
CA GLN A 95 9.90 9.05 2.28
C GLN A 95 10.98 8.47 1.36
N ALA A 96 10.62 7.61 0.41
CA ALA A 96 11.57 7.07 -0.56
C ALA A 96 12.06 8.13 -1.57
N LEU A 97 11.24 9.15 -1.87
CA LEU A 97 11.65 10.26 -2.75
C LEU A 97 12.62 11.23 -2.06
N VAL A 98 12.41 11.51 -0.78
CA VAL A 98 13.25 12.45 -0.02
C VAL A 98 14.40 11.78 0.72
N ALA A 99 14.47 10.45 0.69
CA ALA A 99 15.55 9.68 1.29
C ALA A 99 16.91 10.12 0.73
N LYS A 100 17.89 10.19 1.63
CA LYS A 100 19.27 10.52 1.31
C LYS A 100 20.19 9.42 1.78
N ILE A 101 21.20 9.10 0.98
CA ILE A 101 22.26 8.15 1.32
C ILE A 101 23.54 8.94 1.45
N ASN A 102 24.16 8.93 2.63
CA ASN A 102 25.33 9.75 2.95
C ASN A 102 25.16 11.25 2.59
N GLY A 103 23.95 11.80 2.76
CA GLY A 103 23.64 13.19 2.41
C GLY A 103 23.24 13.42 0.95
N TYR A 104 23.42 12.43 0.07
CA TYR A 104 23.11 12.51 -1.36
C TYR A 104 21.67 12.09 -1.63
N SER A 105 20.95 12.90 -2.41
CA SER A 105 19.58 12.58 -2.84
C SER A 105 19.56 11.50 -3.93
N ARG A 106 18.40 10.90 -4.19
CA ARG A 106 18.20 9.91 -5.26
C ARG A 106 18.70 10.37 -6.64
N SER A 107 18.58 11.65 -6.96
CA SER A 107 18.96 12.20 -8.27
C SER A 107 20.42 12.64 -8.35
N ASP A 108 21.17 12.53 -7.26
CA ASP A 108 22.57 12.92 -7.21
C ASP A 108 23.45 11.85 -7.88
N PRO A 109 24.28 12.18 -8.89
CA PRO A 109 25.16 11.20 -9.53
C PRO A 109 26.09 10.47 -8.55
N GLU A 110 26.53 11.14 -7.48
CA GLU A 110 27.43 10.57 -6.48
C GLU A 110 26.74 9.55 -5.57
N VAL A 111 25.40 9.50 -5.53
CA VAL A 111 24.66 8.52 -4.70
C VAL A 111 24.99 7.08 -5.10
N LYS A 112 25.34 6.85 -6.38
CA LYS A 112 25.59 5.51 -6.95
C LYS A 112 26.74 4.78 -6.26
N GLN A 113 27.73 5.50 -5.73
CA GLN A 113 28.86 4.88 -5.03
C GLN A 113 28.46 4.20 -3.70
N TYR A 114 27.27 4.52 -3.18
CA TYR A 114 26.73 4.00 -1.92
C TYR A 114 25.64 2.92 -2.11
N LEU A 115 25.23 2.60 -3.35
CA LEU A 115 24.15 1.64 -3.66
C LEU A 115 24.65 0.19 -3.85
N LYS A 116 25.65 -0.22 -3.07
CA LYS A 116 26.30 -1.54 -3.22
C LYS A 116 25.39 -2.71 -2.84
#